data_AF-A0A8S3D0M8-F1
#
_entry.id   AF-A0A8S3D0M8-F1
#
_cell.length_a   1.000
_cell.length_b   1.000
_cell.length_c   1.000
_cell.angle_alpha   90.00
_cell.angle_beta   90.00
_cell.angle_gamma   90.00
#
_symmetry.space_group_name_H-M   'P 1'
#
loop_
_entity.id
_entity.type
_entity.pdbx_description
1 polymer ?
#
loop_
_entity_poly.entity_id
_entity_poly.type
_entity_poly.pdbx_seq_one_letter_code
_entity_poly.pdbx_strand_id
1 'polypeptide(L)' 'TCELFIKSIDETDHQDKYTLLIKNKVGQKEINSTLTVRAPLEFTQPLKDQDVLSQSPFILTVETNGIPKPTVK' A
#
# COMPACT_ATOMS: atom_id res chain seq x y z
N THR A 1 28.93 6.09 7.77
CA THR A 1 27.51 5.94 8.16
C THR A 1 27.09 4.51 7.90
N CYS A 2 26.14 3.96 8.65
CA CYS A 2 25.63 2.60 8.43
C CYS A 2 24.25 2.76 7.79
N GLU A 3 24.07 2.27 6.58
CA GLU A 3 22.92 2.59 5.72
C GLU A 3 22.27 1.31 5.22
N LEU A 4 20.94 1.25 5.26
CA LEU A 4 20.12 0.19 4.69
C LEU A 4 19.38 0.78 3.48
N PHE A 5 19.55 0.17 2.31
CA PHE A 5 18.92 0.61 1.07
C PHE A 5 17.97 -0.47 0.53
N ILE A 6 16.70 -0.12 0.38
CA ILE A 6 15.64 -0.98 -0.19
C ILE A 6 15.32 -0.43 -1.58
N LYS A 7 15.68 -1.20 -2.62
CA LYS A 7 15.69 -0.73 -4.03
C LYS A 7 14.32 -0.64 -4.67
N SER A 8 13.49 -1.63 -4.42
CA SER A 8 12.17 -1.78 -5.03
C SER A 8 11.21 -1.96 -3.88
N ILE A 9 10.23 -1.06 -3.81
CA ILE A 9 9.15 -1.13 -2.84
C ILE A 9 7.86 -1.23 -3.64
N ASP A 10 7.07 -2.26 -3.37
CA ASP A 10 5.76 -2.48 -3.95
C ASP A 10 4.66 -2.51 -2.87
N GLU A 11 3.42 -2.63 -3.32
CA GLU A 11 2.22 -2.59 -2.47
C GLU A 11 2.11 -3.79 -1.51
N THR A 12 2.83 -4.87 -1.80
CA THR A 12 2.88 -6.10 -1.00
C THR A 12 3.96 -6.05 0.07
N ASP A 13 4.90 -5.11 -0.03
CA ASP A 13 5.95 -4.93 0.96
C ASP A 13 5.39 -4.55 2.33
N HIS A 14 6.05 -5.09 3.36
CA HIS A 14 5.62 -4.92 4.74
C HIS A 14 5.83 -3.48 5.19
N GLN A 15 4.71 -2.78 5.45
CA GLN A 15 4.68 -1.52 6.16
C GLN A 15 4.97 -1.77 7.64
N ASP A 16 6.24 -1.86 7.99
CA ASP A 16 6.64 -2.23 9.34
C ASP A 16 7.87 -1.45 9.81
N LYS A 17 8.26 -1.71 11.06
CA LYS A 17 9.40 -1.14 11.75
C LYS A 17 10.66 -1.91 11.40
N TYR A 18 11.60 -1.22 10.78
CA TYR A 18 12.94 -1.73 10.51
C TYR A 18 13.88 -1.31 11.65
N THR A 19 14.64 -2.28 12.15
CA THR A 19 15.62 -2.07 13.22
C THR A 19 17.02 -2.45 12.73
N LEU A 20 17.93 -1.48 12.75
CA LEU A 20 19.35 -1.72 12.53
C LEU A 20 20.05 -1.89 13.89
N LEU A 21 20.59 -3.09 14.12
CA LEU A 21 21.36 -3.43 15.31
C LEU A 21 22.85 -3.43 15.00
N ILE A 22 23.60 -2.57 15.67
CA ILE A 22 25.06 -2.48 15.57
C ILE A 22 25.64 -2.98 16.89
N LYS A 23 26.37 -4.11 16.86
CA LYS A 23 26.96 -4.72 18.06
C LYS A 23 28.46 -4.83 17.93
N ASN A 24 29.19 -4.48 18.99
CA ASN A 24 30.62 -4.75 19.14
C ASN A 24 30.89 -5.43 20.50
N LYS A 25 32.16 -5.67 20.83
CA LYS A 25 32.55 -6.33 22.10
C LYS A 25 32.21 -5.52 23.36
N VAL A 26 31.95 -4.22 23.23
CA VAL A 26 31.75 -3.29 24.35
C VAL A 26 30.27 -2.93 24.53
N GLY A 27 29.45 -3.06 23.49
CA GLY A 27 28.03 -2.77 23.58
C GLY A 27 27.26 -2.92 22.28
N GLN A 28 26.04 -2.41 22.29
CA GLN A 28 25.14 -2.43 21.16
C GLN A 28 24.43 -1.08 20.98
N LYS A 29 24.06 -0.77 19.75
CA LYS A 29 23.25 0.39 19.38
C LYS A 29 22.15 -0.05 18.43
N GLU A 30 20.94 0.44 18.68
CA GLU A 30 19.78 0.23 17.83
C GLU A 30 19.35 1.53 17.15
N ILE A 31 18.98 1.43 15.88
CA ILE A 31 18.36 2.50 15.11
C ILE A 31 17.06 1.96 14.56
N ASN A 32 15.96 2.64 14.85
CA ASN A 32 14.62 2.22 14.48
C ASN A 32 14.05 3.20 13.44
N SER A 33 13.43 2.67 12.39
CA SER A 33 12.73 3.46 11.37
C SER A 33 11.44 2.77 10.95
N THR A 34 10.37 3.52 10.73
CA THR A 34 9.10 2.98 10.23
C THR A 34 9.01 3.20 8.74
N LEU A 35 8.79 2.12 7.98
CA LEU A 35 8.56 2.20 6.54
C LEU A 35 7.06 2.27 6.28
N THR A 36 6.62 3.33 5.59
CA THR A 36 5.24 3.45 5.11
C THR A 36 5.23 3.40 3.59
N VAL A 37 4.50 2.43 3.03
CA VAL A 37 4.27 2.29 1.60
C VAL A 37 2.99 3.02 1.24
N ARG A 38 3.00 3.76 0.13
CA ARG A 38 1.84 4.47 -0.41
C ARG A 38 1.70 4.15 -1.89
N ALA A 39 0.47 3.94 -2.31
CA ALA A 39 0.12 3.67 -3.70
C ALA A 39 -1.00 4.62 -4.12
N PRO A 40 -0.93 5.21 -5.33
CA PRO A 40 -2.00 6.05 -5.84
C PRO A 40 -3.30 5.25 -6.01
N LEU A 41 -4.42 5.96 -6.08
CA LEU A 41 -5.70 5.36 -6.45
C LEU A 41 -5.61 4.85 -7.90
N GLU A 42 -5.97 3.59 -8.10
CA GLU A 42 -6.12 2.98 -9.41
C GLU A 42 -7.50 2.33 -9.54
N PHE A 43 -8.14 2.48 -10.70
CA PHE A 43 -9.39 1.79 -11.02
C PHE A 43 -9.05 0.48 -11.72
N THR A 44 -9.07 -0.63 -10.98
CA THR A 44 -8.86 -1.97 -11.55
C THR A 44 -10.06 -2.42 -12.36
N GLN A 45 -11.27 -2.01 -11.94
CA GLN A 45 -12.50 -2.16 -12.71
C GLN A 45 -13.23 -0.81 -12.76
N PRO A 46 -13.03 0.01 -13.81
CA PRO A 46 -13.75 1.27 -13.96
C PRO A 46 -15.22 1.00 -14.30
N LEU A 47 -16.08 1.95 -13.94
CA LEU A 47 -17.47 1.95 -14.37
C LEU A 47 -17.57 2.06 -15.88
N LYS A 48 -18.57 1.38 -16.44
CA LYS A 48 -18.90 1.42 -17.86
C LYS A 48 -20.39 1.68 -18.01
N ASP A 49 -20.73 2.33 -19.11
CA ASP A 49 -22.13 2.52 -19.48
C ASP A 49 -22.79 1.15 -19.67
N GLN A 50 -24.01 1.02 -19.14
CA GLN A 50 -24.83 -0.18 -19.31
C GLN A 50 -26.24 0.20 -19.72
N ASP A 51 -26.75 -0.50 -20.72
CA ASP A 51 -28.15 -0.46 -21.09
C ASP A 51 -28.94 -1.40 -20.18
N VAL A 52 -29.85 -0.82 -19.40
CA VAL A 52 -30.70 -1.54 -18.45
C VAL A 52 -32.16 -1.44 -18.85
N LEU A 53 -32.90 -2.53 -18.70
CA LEU A 53 -34.34 -2.53 -18.95
C LEU A 53 -35.05 -1.71 -17.88
N SER A 54 -36.03 -0.92 -18.31
CA SER A 54 -36.85 -0.14 -17.40
C SER A 54 -37.47 -1.05 -16.33
N GLN A 55 -37.42 -0.61 -15.06
CA GLN A 55 -37.91 -1.31 -13.87
C GLN A 55 -37.10 -2.56 -13.45
N SER A 56 -35.95 -2.84 -14.06
CA SER A 56 -35.04 -3.89 -13.58
C SER A 56 -34.11 -3.36 -12.47
N PRO A 57 -33.87 -4.13 -11.39
CA PRO A 57 -32.83 -3.80 -10.43
C PRO A 57 -31.45 -4.00 -11.09
N PHE A 58 -30.53 -3.08 -10.85
CA PHE A 58 -29.18 -3.15 -11.42
C PHE A 58 -28.11 -2.72 -10.40
N ILE A 59 -26.91 -3.31 -10.52
CA ILE A 59 -25.76 -3.06 -9.65
C ILE A 59 -24.58 -2.63 -10.51
N LEU A 60 -24.08 -1.41 -10.27
CA LEU A 60 -22.80 -0.96 -10.80
C LEU A 60 -21.69 -1.37 -9.85
N THR A 61 -20.77 -2.19 -10.35
CA THR A 61 -19.57 -2.61 -9.60
C THR A 61 -18.38 -1.80 -10.07
N VAL A 62 -17.64 -1.22 -9.12
CA VAL A 62 -16.35 -0.57 -9.33
C VAL A 62 -15.34 -1.21 -8.39
N GLU A 63 -14.15 -1.50 -8.92
CA GLU A 63 -13.03 -1.98 -8.12
C GLU A 63 -11.91 -0.94 -8.17
N THR A 64 -11.36 -0.66 -6.99
CA THR A 64 -10.29 0.31 -6.81
C THR A 64 -9.19 -0.29 -5.96
N ASN A 65 -7.95 0.07 -6.30
CA ASN A 65 -6.77 -0.24 -5.50
C ASN A 65 -6.10 1.07 -5.04
N GLY A 66 -5.31 1.00 -3.98
CA GLY A 66 -4.58 2.14 -3.43
C GLY A 66 -4.26 2.00 -1.94
N ILE A 67 -3.23 2.71 -1.49
CA ILE A 67 -2.78 2.71 -0.09
C ILE A 67 -2.65 4.17 0.38
N PRO A 68 -3.47 4.62 1.35
CA PRO A 68 -4.47 3.85 2.12
C PRO A 68 -5.71 3.49 1.27
N LYS A 69 -6.50 2.53 1.77
CA LYS A 69 -7.67 2.00 1.06
C LYS A 69 -8.60 3.13 0.60
N PRO A 70 -8.89 3.24 -0.71
CA PRO A 70 -9.75 4.30 -1.23
C PRO A 70 -11.17 4.25 -0.66
N THR A 71 -11.81 5.42 -0.59
CA THR A 71 -13.22 5.54 -0.24
C THR A 71 -14.04 5.74 -1.52
N VAL A 72 -14.97 4.83 -1.80
CA VAL A 72 -15.93 4.96 -2.91
C VAL A 72 -17.10 5.83 -2.45
N LYS A 73 -17.44 6.88 -3.18
CA LYS A 73 -18.53 7.83 -2.89
C LYS A 73 -19.45 7.99 -4.09
#